data_AF-A0A8B8AJE0-F1
#
_entry.id   AF-A0A8B8AJE0-F1
#
_cell.length_a   1.000
_cell.length_b   1.000
_cell.length_c   1.000
_cell.angle_alpha   90.00
_cell.angle_beta   90.00
_cell.angle_gamma   90.00
#
_symmetry.space_group_name_H-M   'P 1'
#
loop_
_entity.id
_entity.type
_entity.pdbx_description
1 polymer ?
#
loop_
_entity_poly.entity_id
_entity_poly.type
_entity_poly.pdbx_seq_one_letter_code
_entity_poly.pdbx_strand_id
1 'polypeptide(L)'
;MKKRWTPSTMSMLIMLYFEFIKETVSCPASLRTANDVERCPRNELEWNAHAARLNCSSINQTCVDPSLFEYHCVLNKEGNKLLEVCAPFSHIYGQKCSEFNSLGELIQESFINCSEALVPCPSPYISTEMYKYQACYDVVYHSKTTRNEGRAHYSSRSTDGKFCKSHLGMTVVFAVGLYVYLLI
;
A
#
# COMPACT_ATOMS: atom_id res chain seq x y z
N MET A 1 -13.91 41.81 -29.01
CA MET A 1 -13.74 40.59 -29.83
C MET A 1 -14.13 39.39 -28.98
N LYS A 2 -15.27 38.75 -29.25
CA LYS A 2 -15.74 37.57 -28.49
C LYS A 2 -15.20 36.32 -29.19
N LYS A 3 -14.25 35.61 -28.56
CA LYS A 3 -13.70 34.35 -29.10
C LYS A 3 -14.83 33.31 -29.12
N ARG A 4 -15.26 32.92 -30.32
CA ARG A 4 -16.29 31.90 -30.53
C ARG A 4 -15.59 30.55 -30.67
N TRP A 5 -15.65 29.74 -29.62
CA TRP A 5 -15.07 28.40 -29.60
C TRP A 5 -15.89 27.46 -30.49
N THR A 6 -15.21 26.66 -31.31
CA THR A 6 -15.88 25.69 -32.18
C THR A 6 -16.28 24.45 -31.37
N PRO A 7 -17.40 23.78 -31.71
CA PRO A 7 -17.85 22.57 -31.02
C PRO A 7 -16.77 21.47 -30.94
N SER A 8 -15.89 21.41 -31.95
CA SER A 8 -14.75 20.50 -32.03
C SER A 8 -13.70 20.74 -30.93
N THR A 9 -13.40 22.00 -30.60
CA THR A 9 -12.44 22.35 -29.54
C THR A 9 -12.97 22.04 -28.14
N MET A 10 -14.29 22.20 -27.92
CA MET A 10 -14.93 21.78 -26.67
C MET A 10 -14.96 20.25 -26.53
N SER A 11 -15.21 19.53 -27.62
CA SER A 11 -15.25 18.06 -27.61
C SER A 11 -13.88 17.43 -27.28
N MET A 12 -12.77 17.98 -27.79
CA MET A 12 -11.43 17.48 -27.46
C MET A 12 -11.06 17.73 -25.99
N LEU A 13 -11.46 18.87 -25.43
CA LEU A 13 -11.24 19.18 -24.01
C LEU A 13 -12.05 18.26 -23.08
N ILE A 14 -13.24 17.83 -23.48
CA ILE A 14 -14.07 16.87 -22.73
C ILE A 14 -13.47 15.46 -22.76
N MET A 15 -12.90 15.02 -23.89
CA MET A 15 -12.23 13.72 -23.99
C MET A 15 -10.92 13.68 -23.18
N LEU A 16 -10.15 14.76 -23.17
CA LEU A 16 -8.96 14.90 -22.32
C LEU A 16 -9.30 15.00 -20.83
N TYR A 17 -10.49 15.50 -20.49
CA TYR A 17 -10.97 15.54 -19.10
C TYR A 17 -11.38 14.15 -18.59
N PHE A 18 -11.92 13.28 -19.46
CA PHE A 18 -12.30 11.90 -19.12
C PHE A 18 -11.09 10.98 -18.87
N GLU A 19 -9.96 11.19 -19.55
CA GLU A 19 -8.71 10.45 -19.28
C GLU A 19 -8.04 10.86 -17.95
N PHE A 20 -8.43 12.00 -17.37
CA PHE A 20 -7.79 12.55 -16.18
C PHE A 20 -8.44 12.12 -14.86
N ILE A 21 -9.67 11.58 -14.89
CA ILE A 21 -10.28 11.04 -13.67
C ILE A 21 -9.79 9.60 -13.48
N LYS A 22 -8.65 9.43 -12.79
CA LYS A 22 -8.37 8.19 -12.07
C LYS A 22 -9.48 8.01 -11.05
N GLU A 23 -10.58 7.36 -11.44
CA GLU A 23 -11.67 7.06 -10.52
C GLU A 23 -11.22 5.89 -9.64
N THR A 24 -10.40 6.21 -8.64
CA THR A 24 -10.11 5.29 -7.55
C THR A 24 -11.40 5.12 -6.76
N VAL A 25 -12.10 4.02 -6.98
CA VAL A 25 -13.40 3.77 -6.35
C VAL A 25 -13.16 3.38 -4.89
N SER A 26 -13.40 4.34 -4.00
CA SER A 26 -13.49 4.06 -2.56
C SER A 26 -14.67 3.13 -2.30
N CYS A 27 -14.44 2.07 -1.53
CA CYS A 27 -15.48 1.13 -1.18
C CYS A 27 -15.42 0.74 0.31
N PRO A 28 -16.34 1.26 1.15
CA PRO A 28 -16.37 0.96 2.58
C PRO A 28 -16.55 -0.51 2.92
N ALA A 29 -17.17 -1.29 2.03
CA ALA A 29 -17.31 -2.73 2.21
C ALA A 29 -15.94 -3.43 2.27
N SER A 30 -14.94 -2.94 1.54
CA SER A 30 -13.58 -3.49 1.53
C SER A 30 -12.99 -3.55 2.93
N LEU A 31 -13.15 -2.49 3.73
CA LEU A 31 -12.59 -2.40 5.08
C LEU A 31 -13.09 -3.54 5.99
N ARG A 32 -14.33 -4.00 5.81
CA ARG A 32 -14.93 -5.09 6.61
C ARG A 32 -14.38 -6.47 6.25
N THR A 33 -13.76 -6.59 5.07
CA THR A 33 -13.19 -7.83 4.55
C THR A 33 -11.68 -7.91 4.73
N ALA A 34 -11.05 -6.77 5.08
CA ALA A 34 -9.62 -6.66 5.28
C ALA A 34 -9.20 -7.49 6.49
N ASN A 35 -8.32 -8.46 6.26
CA ASN A 35 -7.77 -9.32 7.29
C ASN A 35 -6.26 -9.46 7.14
N ASP A 36 -5.51 -9.12 8.19
CA ASP A 36 -4.06 -9.32 8.23
C ASP A 36 -3.74 -10.82 8.02
N VAL A 37 -2.76 -11.10 7.17
CA VAL A 37 -2.26 -12.45 6.91
C VAL A 37 -0.75 -12.54 7.08
N GLU A 38 -0.29 -13.74 7.41
CA GLU A 38 1.16 -13.96 7.54
C GLU A 38 1.86 -14.02 6.18
N ARG A 39 1.16 -14.54 5.17
CA ARG A 39 1.66 -14.82 3.83
C ARG A 39 0.57 -14.63 2.77
N CYS A 40 0.94 -14.03 1.64
CA CYS A 40 0.13 -13.97 0.43
C CYS A 40 0.41 -15.13 -0.54
N PRO A 41 -0.51 -15.40 -1.48
CA PRO A 41 -0.32 -16.39 -2.55
C PRO A 41 0.98 -16.22 -3.34
N ARG A 42 1.65 -17.33 -3.64
CA ARG A 42 2.90 -17.34 -4.44
C ARG A 42 2.71 -17.56 -5.93
N ASN A 43 1.52 -17.98 -6.34
CA ASN A 43 1.19 -18.35 -7.70
C ASN A 43 -0.33 -18.33 -7.89
N GLU A 44 -0.76 -18.53 -9.12
CA GLU A 44 -2.17 -18.50 -9.52
C GLU A 44 -3.01 -19.59 -8.83
N LEU A 45 -2.45 -20.78 -8.60
CA LEU A 45 -3.16 -21.86 -7.91
C LEU A 45 -3.49 -21.47 -6.47
N GLU A 46 -2.50 -20.95 -5.72
CA GLU A 46 -2.72 -20.42 -4.38
C GLU A 46 -3.67 -19.23 -4.40
N TRP A 47 -3.55 -18.35 -5.40
CA TRP A 47 -4.42 -17.18 -5.52
C TRP A 47 -5.88 -17.60 -5.71
N ASN A 48 -6.16 -18.53 -6.61
CA ASN A 48 -7.49 -19.08 -6.86
C ASN A 48 -8.08 -19.75 -5.62
N ALA A 49 -7.27 -20.50 -4.87
CA ALA A 49 -7.71 -21.14 -3.63
C ALA A 49 -8.12 -20.11 -2.56
N HIS A 50 -7.34 -19.04 -2.41
CA HIS A 50 -7.63 -17.97 -1.46
C HIS A 50 -8.83 -17.11 -1.90
N ALA A 51 -8.92 -16.78 -3.20
CA ALA A 51 -10.04 -16.06 -3.78
C ALA A 51 -11.37 -16.83 -3.62
N ALA A 52 -11.35 -18.14 -3.89
CA ALA A 52 -12.52 -19.00 -3.68
C ALA A 52 -12.94 -19.09 -2.22
N ARG A 53 -11.98 -19.10 -1.28
CA ARG A 53 -12.25 -19.09 0.16
C ARG A 53 -12.88 -17.78 0.63
N LEU A 54 -12.38 -16.63 0.15
CA LEU A 54 -12.90 -15.32 0.55
C LEU A 54 -14.24 -14.99 -0.14
N ASN A 55 -14.46 -15.56 -1.34
CA ASN A 55 -15.71 -15.50 -2.10
C ASN A 55 -16.31 -14.08 -2.19
N CYS A 56 -15.51 -13.13 -2.69
CA CYS A 56 -15.86 -11.71 -2.69
C CYS A 56 -17.20 -11.40 -3.39
N SER A 57 -17.58 -12.18 -4.41
CA SER A 57 -18.88 -12.04 -5.11
C SER A 57 -20.12 -12.24 -4.21
N SER A 58 -19.96 -12.93 -3.07
CA SER A 58 -21.03 -13.16 -2.10
C SER A 58 -21.22 -12.04 -1.09
N ILE A 59 -20.31 -11.06 -1.08
CA ILE A 59 -20.31 -9.97 -0.12
C ILE A 59 -21.25 -8.87 -0.61
N ASN A 60 -22.23 -8.52 0.23
CA ASN A 60 -23.19 -7.48 -0.10
C ASN A 60 -22.53 -6.09 -0.04
N GLN A 61 -22.42 -5.44 -1.20
CA GLN A 61 -21.87 -4.10 -1.37
C GLN A 61 -22.57 -3.39 -2.54
N THR A 62 -22.48 -2.06 -2.59
CA THR A 62 -23.11 -1.22 -3.63
C THR A 62 -22.13 -0.28 -4.31
N CYS A 63 -20.83 -0.43 -4.05
CA CYS A 63 -19.78 0.44 -4.59
C CYS A 63 -19.43 0.07 -6.05
N VAL A 64 -19.51 -1.22 -6.41
CA VAL A 64 -19.26 -1.73 -7.76
C VAL A 64 -20.19 -2.89 -8.09
N ASP A 65 -20.22 -3.32 -9.34
CA ASP A 65 -20.84 -4.61 -9.68
C ASP A 65 -20.18 -5.75 -8.87
N PRO A 66 -20.93 -6.73 -8.33
CA PRO A 66 -20.36 -7.83 -7.54
C PRO A 66 -19.25 -8.62 -8.24
N SER A 67 -19.24 -8.68 -9.58
CA SER A 67 -18.18 -9.33 -10.36
C SER A 67 -16.86 -8.55 -10.37
N LEU A 68 -16.88 -7.26 -10.05
CA LEU A 68 -15.71 -6.39 -9.98
C LEU A 68 -15.14 -6.25 -8.56
N PHE A 69 -15.83 -6.83 -7.57
CA PHE A 69 -15.37 -6.87 -6.18
C PHE A 69 -14.54 -8.13 -5.98
N GLU A 70 -13.24 -8.02 -6.26
CA GLU A 70 -12.33 -9.16 -6.41
C GLU A 70 -11.44 -9.35 -5.19
N TYR A 71 -10.85 -10.56 -5.09
CA TYR A 71 -9.89 -10.88 -4.05
C TYR A 71 -8.54 -10.22 -4.33
N HIS A 72 -7.97 -9.63 -3.28
CA HIS A 72 -6.64 -9.07 -3.26
C HIS A 72 -5.85 -9.61 -2.06
N CYS A 73 -4.56 -9.82 -2.27
CA CYS A 73 -3.59 -9.96 -1.18
C CYS A 73 -2.48 -8.95 -1.40
N VAL A 74 -2.45 -7.92 -0.54
CA VAL A 74 -1.69 -6.69 -0.78
C VAL A 74 -0.97 -6.23 0.49
N LEU A 75 -0.13 -5.22 0.34
CA LEU A 75 0.45 -4.52 1.49
C LEU A 75 -0.62 -3.73 2.25
N ASN A 76 -0.42 -3.51 3.55
CA ASN A 76 -1.09 -2.40 4.22
C ASN A 76 -0.47 -1.06 3.80
N LYS A 77 -1.15 0.05 4.13
CA LYS A 77 -0.67 1.42 3.92
C LYS A 77 0.76 1.68 4.45
N GLU A 78 1.16 1.01 5.53
CA GLU A 78 2.51 1.15 6.10
C GLU A 78 3.55 0.23 5.45
N GLY A 79 3.19 -0.58 4.45
CA GLY A 79 4.10 -1.47 3.72
C GLY A 79 4.80 -2.52 4.57
N ASN A 80 4.31 -2.80 5.77
CA ASN A 80 4.98 -3.65 6.78
C ASN A 80 4.17 -4.89 7.18
N LYS A 81 2.98 -5.04 6.63
CA LYS A 81 2.09 -6.19 6.80
C LYS A 81 1.47 -6.55 5.46
N LEU A 82 0.98 -7.78 5.41
CA LEU A 82 0.16 -8.29 4.32
C LEU A 82 -1.27 -8.45 4.83
N LEU A 83 -2.22 -8.16 3.97
CA LEU A 83 -3.63 -8.40 4.25
C LEU A 83 -4.32 -8.94 3.02
N GLU A 84 -5.35 -9.76 3.26
CA GLU A 84 -6.34 -10.13 2.27
C GLU A 84 -7.53 -9.19 2.36
N VAL A 85 -8.11 -8.84 1.23
CA VAL A 85 -9.26 -7.93 1.16
C VAL A 85 -10.04 -8.18 -0.11
N CYS A 86 -11.36 -8.02 -0.05
CA CYS A 86 -12.20 -7.88 -1.24
C CYS A 86 -12.32 -6.40 -1.57
N ALA A 87 -11.99 -6.01 -2.79
CA ALA A 87 -12.02 -4.61 -3.21
C ALA A 87 -12.23 -4.51 -4.73
N PRO A 88 -12.65 -3.35 -5.25
CA PRO A 88 -12.51 -3.07 -6.68
C PRO A 88 -11.04 -3.16 -7.10
N PHE A 89 -10.78 -3.75 -8.26
CA PHE A 89 -9.43 -3.74 -8.81
C PHE A 89 -8.99 -2.31 -9.18
N SER A 90 -7.68 -2.11 -9.22
CA SER A 90 -7.07 -0.84 -9.59
C SER A 90 -5.89 -1.07 -10.53
N HIS A 91 -5.67 -0.14 -11.45
CA HIS A 91 -4.46 -0.13 -12.27
C HIS A 91 -3.32 0.49 -11.47
N ILE A 92 -2.26 -0.27 -11.25
CA ILE A 92 -1.10 0.13 -10.46
C ILE A 92 0.00 0.64 -11.39
N TYR A 93 0.38 1.90 -11.24
CA TYR A 93 1.35 2.56 -12.10
C TYR A 93 2.72 2.74 -11.42
N GLY A 94 3.73 3.05 -12.22
CA GLY A 94 5.04 3.50 -11.74
C GLY A 94 5.92 2.40 -11.17
N GLN A 95 5.69 1.13 -11.54
CA GLN A 95 6.46 -0.03 -11.05
C GLN A 95 6.45 -0.12 -9.51
N LYS A 96 5.26 0.06 -8.94
CA LYS A 96 5.01 0.00 -7.50
C LYS A 96 4.20 -1.22 -7.12
N CYS A 97 4.36 -1.69 -5.90
CA CYS A 97 3.51 -2.71 -5.32
C CYS A 97 2.14 -2.12 -4.96
N SER A 98 1.07 -2.91 -4.98
CA SER A 98 -0.24 -2.47 -4.50
C SER A 98 -0.35 -2.52 -2.98
N GLU A 99 -1.07 -1.56 -2.42
CA GLU A 99 -1.50 -1.54 -1.02
C GLU A 99 -3.02 -1.34 -0.92
N PHE A 100 -3.59 -1.79 0.20
CA PHE A 100 -4.90 -1.36 0.64
C PHE A 100 -4.76 -0.20 1.61
N ASN A 101 -5.27 0.96 1.20
CA ASN A 101 -5.34 2.14 2.04
C ASN A 101 -6.63 2.10 2.85
N SER A 102 -6.55 1.69 4.11
CA SER A 102 -7.72 1.57 4.98
C SER A 102 -8.46 2.89 5.23
N LEU A 103 -7.79 4.05 5.08
CA LEU A 103 -8.44 5.37 5.20
C LEU A 103 -9.17 5.78 3.92
N GLY A 104 -8.62 5.40 2.76
CA GLY A 104 -9.26 5.62 1.45
C GLY A 104 -10.24 4.52 1.07
N GLU A 105 -10.20 3.38 1.77
CA GLU A 105 -11.01 2.18 1.53
C GLU A 105 -10.86 1.63 0.10
N LEU A 106 -9.63 1.73 -0.44
CA LEU A 106 -9.33 1.41 -1.82
C LEU A 106 -7.93 0.81 -2.01
N ILE A 107 -7.73 0.18 -3.16
CA ILE A 107 -6.43 -0.34 -3.61
C ILE A 107 -5.71 0.74 -4.43
N GLN A 108 -4.45 1.00 -4.10
CA GLN A 108 -3.62 2.02 -4.75
C GLN A 108 -2.16 1.60 -4.83
N GLU A 109 -1.33 2.44 -5.46
CA GLU A 109 0.11 2.29 -5.46
C GLU A 109 0.70 2.53 -4.06
N SER A 110 1.52 1.60 -3.59
CA SER A 110 2.29 1.75 -2.35
C SER A 110 3.55 2.60 -2.55
N PHE A 111 4.28 2.85 -1.47
CA PHE A 111 5.62 3.44 -1.54
C PHE A 111 6.72 2.40 -1.83
N ILE A 112 6.39 1.11 -1.90
CA ILE A 112 7.33 0.03 -2.21
C ILE A 112 7.44 -0.13 -3.72
N ASN A 113 8.67 -0.05 -4.24
CA ASN A 113 8.95 -0.26 -5.65
C ASN A 113 9.27 -1.73 -5.94
N CYS A 114 8.84 -2.20 -7.10
CA CYS A 114 9.14 -3.53 -7.62
C CYS A 114 10.19 -3.48 -8.75
N SER A 115 10.68 -2.29 -9.12
CA SER A 115 11.49 -2.06 -10.33
C SER A 115 12.87 -2.75 -10.30
N GLU A 116 13.44 -2.94 -9.12
CA GLU A 116 14.76 -3.55 -8.93
C GLU A 116 14.68 -5.05 -8.59
N ALA A 117 13.47 -5.62 -8.61
CA ALA A 117 13.27 -7.05 -8.37
C ALA A 117 13.79 -7.90 -9.52
N LEU A 118 14.11 -9.17 -9.23
CA LEU A 118 14.46 -10.16 -10.27
C LEU A 118 13.35 -10.28 -11.33
N VAL A 119 12.09 -10.21 -10.88
CA VAL A 119 10.91 -10.11 -11.74
C VAL A 119 10.25 -8.76 -11.47
N PRO A 120 10.51 -7.73 -12.28
CA PRO A 120 9.90 -6.43 -12.09
C PRO A 120 8.42 -6.46 -12.47
N CYS A 121 7.61 -5.66 -11.78
CA CYS A 121 6.21 -5.45 -12.14
C CYS A 121 6.08 -4.39 -13.24
N PRO A 122 5.17 -4.57 -14.23
CA PRO A 122 5.01 -3.60 -15.31
C PRO A 122 4.26 -2.35 -14.83
N SER A 123 4.12 -1.36 -15.70
CA SER A 123 3.34 -0.14 -15.43
C SER A 123 2.45 0.18 -16.64
N PRO A 124 1.12 0.00 -16.56
CA PRO A 124 0.36 -0.51 -15.42
C PRO A 124 0.30 -2.04 -15.31
N TYR A 125 -0.09 -2.56 -14.14
CA TYR A 125 -0.69 -3.90 -13.98
C TYR A 125 -1.99 -3.83 -13.18
N ILE A 126 -2.80 -4.89 -13.21
CA ILE A 126 -4.06 -4.97 -12.45
C ILE A 126 -3.77 -5.47 -11.03
N SER A 127 -4.28 -4.80 -10.02
CA SER A 127 -3.94 -5.09 -8.61
C SER A 127 -4.27 -6.50 -8.11
N THR A 128 -5.15 -7.25 -8.79
CA THR A 128 -5.41 -8.69 -8.52
C THR A 128 -4.19 -9.56 -8.85
N GLU A 129 -3.29 -9.09 -9.72
CA GLU A 129 -2.13 -9.82 -10.21
C GLU A 129 -0.87 -9.64 -9.34
N MET A 130 -0.95 -8.97 -8.19
CA MET A 130 0.22 -8.73 -7.33
C MET A 130 0.96 -10.01 -6.94
N TYR A 131 0.27 -11.16 -6.88
CA TYR A 131 0.88 -12.47 -6.64
C TYR A 131 1.94 -12.87 -7.67
N LYS A 132 1.95 -12.25 -8.86
CA LYS A 132 3.00 -12.47 -9.87
C LYS A 132 4.33 -11.81 -9.48
N TYR A 133 4.32 -10.84 -8.56
CA TYR A 133 5.45 -10.00 -8.18
C TYR A 133 5.87 -10.24 -6.72
N GLN A 134 6.42 -11.42 -6.45
CA GLN A 134 6.73 -11.87 -5.08
C GLN A 134 7.66 -10.94 -4.29
N ALA A 135 8.52 -10.17 -4.98
CA ALA A 135 9.35 -9.15 -4.35
C ALA A 135 8.54 -8.11 -3.54
N CYS A 136 7.28 -7.86 -3.93
CA CYS A 136 6.38 -6.99 -3.17
C CYS A 136 6.00 -7.55 -1.80
N TYR A 137 6.03 -8.87 -1.61
CA TYR A 137 5.78 -9.51 -0.32
C TYR A 137 7.06 -9.73 0.49
N ASP A 138 8.19 -9.92 -0.20
CA ASP A 138 9.49 -10.18 0.43
C ASP A 138 9.94 -9.07 1.39
N VAL A 139 9.59 -7.82 1.11
CA VAL A 139 9.86 -6.68 2.02
C VAL A 139 9.27 -6.91 3.41
N VAL A 140 8.08 -7.52 3.49
CA VAL A 140 7.43 -7.84 4.77
C VAL A 140 8.11 -9.03 5.41
N TYR A 141 8.42 -10.09 4.65
CA TYR A 141 9.09 -11.29 5.17
C TYR A 141 10.47 -10.97 5.76
N HIS A 142 11.29 -10.18 5.08
CA HIS A 142 12.60 -9.76 5.58
C HIS A 142 12.51 -8.88 6.84
N SER A 143 11.50 -8.01 6.93
CA SER A 143 11.28 -7.20 8.12
C SER A 143 10.91 -8.04 9.35
N LYS A 144 10.21 -9.17 9.16
CA LYS A 144 9.87 -10.10 10.24
C LYS A 144 11.10 -10.88 10.71
N THR A 145 11.91 -11.39 9.78
CA THR A 145 13.14 -12.13 10.10
C THR A 145 14.12 -11.28 10.91
N THR A 146 14.41 -10.06 10.45
CA THR A 146 15.33 -9.13 11.16
C THR A 146 14.86 -8.81 12.58
N ARG A 147 13.55 -8.61 12.78
CA ARG A 147 12.97 -8.41 14.12
C ARG A 147 13.11 -9.65 15.01
N ASN A 148 12.95 -10.85 14.45
CA ASN A 148 13.08 -12.09 15.19
C ASN A 148 14.53 -12.39 15.57
N GLU A 149 15.49 -12.13 14.67
CA GLU A 149 16.92 -12.22 14.97
C GLU A 149 17.34 -11.22 16.05
N GLY A 150 16.88 -9.96 15.98
CA GLY A 150 17.13 -8.96 17.02
C GLY A 150 16.56 -9.35 18.39
N ARG A 151 15.38 -9.99 18.41
CA ARG A 151 14.76 -10.51 19.65
C ARG A 151 15.49 -11.75 20.19
N ALA A 152 15.91 -12.67 19.33
CA ALA A 152 16.71 -13.83 19.73
C ALA A 152 18.06 -13.38 20.32
N HIS A 153 18.71 -12.39 19.69
CA HIS A 153 19.98 -11.83 20.17
C HIS A 153 19.83 -11.03 21.48
N TYR A 154 18.65 -10.46 21.76
CA TYR A 154 18.32 -9.86 23.06
C TYR A 154 18.05 -10.92 24.14
N SER A 155 17.36 -12.01 23.80
CA SER A 155 17.07 -13.11 24.73
C SER A 155 18.31 -13.89 25.17
N SER A 156 19.39 -13.91 24.37
CA SER A 156 20.66 -14.54 24.72
C SER A 156 21.57 -13.67 25.60
N ARG A 157 21.18 -12.42 25.90
CA ARG A 157 21.99 -11.45 26.64
C ARG A 157 21.37 -11.10 27.99
N SER A 158 20.94 -12.10 28.75
CA SER A 158 20.54 -11.96 30.16
C SER A 158 21.40 -12.85 31.05
N THR A 159 22.67 -12.49 31.19
CA THR A 159 23.54 -12.63 32.37
C THR A 159 24.90 -12.07 31.98
N ASP A 160 25.10 -10.76 32.16
CA ASP A 160 26.28 -10.21 32.82
C ASP A 160 26.31 -8.68 32.70
N GLY A 161 26.48 -8.05 33.86
CA GLY A 161 26.31 -6.62 34.04
C GLY A 161 27.44 -5.77 33.47
N LYS A 162 27.06 -4.54 33.09
CA LYS A 162 27.63 -3.26 33.56
C LYS A 162 26.93 -2.13 32.80
N PHE A 163 26.05 -1.45 33.50
CA PHE A 163 25.36 -0.25 33.04
C PHE A 163 26.34 0.94 33.12
N CYS A 164 26.92 1.34 31.99
CA CYS A 164 27.54 2.66 31.86
C CYS A 164 26.50 3.62 31.28
N LYS A 165 25.99 4.49 32.15
CA LYS A 165 25.03 5.55 31.86
C LYS A 165 25.76 6.71 31.18
N SER A 166 25.50 6.99 29.90
CA SER A 166 25.87 8.26 29.27
C SER A 166 24.63 9.12 29.09
N HIS A 167 24.42 10.06 30.01
CA HIS A 167 23.39 11.08 29.95
C HIS A 167 24.08 12.44 29.82
N LEU A 168 24.21 12.97 28.59
CA LEU A 168 24.47 14.39 28.40
C LEU A 168 24.21 14.82 26.94
N GLY A 169 23.32 15.81 26.77
CA GLY A 169 23.36 16.69 25.59
C GLY A 169 22.15 16.66 24.66
N MET A 170 20.93 16.93 25.15
CA MET A 170 19.79 17.28 24.29
C MET A 170 18.82 18.25 25.01
N THR A 171 19.36 19.29 25.65
CA THR A 171 18.56 20.37 26.26
C THR A 171 18.96 21.78 25.85
N VAL A 172 19.99 21.97 25.00
CA VAL A 172 20.50 23.32 24.66
C VAL A 172 19.97 23.85 23.31
N VAL A 173 19.38 23.01 22.45
CA VAL A 173 18.96 23.45 21.10
C VAL A 173 17.64 24.23 21.12
N PHE A 174 16.75 24.01 22.09
CA PHE A 174 15.45 24.68 22.13
C PHE A 174 15.48 26.10 22.72
N ALA A 175 16.54 26.49 23.42
CA ALA A 175 16.64 27.82 24.03
C ALA A 175 17.14 28.91 23.06
N VAL A 176 17.89 28.54 22.02
CA VAL A 176 18.45 29.51 21.05
C VAL A 176 17.41 29.91 19.99
N GLY A 177 16.51 29.00 19.60
CA GLY A 177 15.46 29.27 18.62
C GLY A 177 14.39 30.26 19.09
N LEU A 178 14.08 30.29 20.39
CA LEU A 178 13.10 31.23 20.96
C LEU A 178 13.65 32.67 21.07
N TYR A 179 14.97 32.83 21.20
CA TYR A 179 15.60 34.17 21.28
C TYR A 179 15.64 34.89 19.93
N VAL A 180 15.75 34.14 18.82
CA VAL A 180 15.76 34.71 17.45
C VAL A 180 14.34 35.13 17.01
N TYR A 181 13.30 34.42 17.45
CA TYR A 181 11.90 34.75 17.09
C TYR A 181 11.38 36.03 17.77
N LEU A 182 11.99 36.47 18.87
CA LEU A 182 11.61 37.71 19.58
C LEU A 182 12.34 38.97 19.09
N LEU A 183 13.21 38.85 18.09
CA LEU A 183 14.00 39.96 17.53
C LEU A 183 13.75 40.21 16.03
N ILE A 184 12.65 39.67 15.47
CA ILE A 184 12.13 40.01 14.13
C ILE A 184 10.73 40.60 14.29
#